data_AF-A0A4R3HDV9-F1
#
_entry.id   AF-A0A4R3HDV9-F1
#
_cell.length_a   1.000
_cell.length_b   1.000
_cell.length_c   1.000
_cell.angle_alpha   90.00
_cell.angle_beta   90.00
_cell.angle_gamma   90.00
#
_symmetry.space_group_name_H-M   'P 1'
#
loop_
_entity.id
_entity.type
_entity.pdbx_description
1 polymer ?
#
loop_
_entity_poly.entity_id
_entity_poly.type
_entity_poly.pdbx_seq_one_letter_code
_entity_poly.pdbx_strand_id
1 'polypeptide(L)'
;MNLWLLPRQGNWERCVMTPRKLYVYPFALVMAKPIERLEDRMIRFLESQPDAESLDKKEFSQLSGDKAKADYLLDKRRIVAELKTIKGDPKIRVEDRLKKRFAQPGAPIVFGRVGVSAALRGLSDEGEVVKMMYDLSARAVRRHLQKSDEQILVTKSNLNLSNSVGMTIIMNDREEMIDAIGILHAIKSTFEVVESGYPNVDFVWASIEAHEMKLPGGGSGFPQLIISRSEEHPDRLDFLGRLIAYWAQFNGAKAYLLPHHGDWEVLRPIFENGPPTLDLG
;
A
#
# COMPACT_ATOMS: atom_id res chain seq x y z
N MET A 1 29.00 4.97 15.93
CA MET A 1 27.74 5.56 16.43
C MET A 1 27.49 6.85 15.65
N ASN A 2 26.71 6.79 14.57
CA ASN A 2 26.31 7.96 13.77
C ASN A 2 24.80 7.90 13.58
N LEU A 3 24.09 8.77 14.31
CA LEU A 3 22.66 9.00 14.19
C LEU A 3 22.37 9.96 13.01
N TRP A 4 21.26 9.69 12.30
CA TRP A 4 20.50 10.55 11.36
C TRP A 4 21.08 10.88 9.98
N LEU A 5 20.30 10.55 8.94
CA LEU A 5 19.90 11.47 7.86
C LEU A 5 18.47 11.11 7.40
N LEU A 6 17.47 11.43 8.21
CA LEU A 6 16.24 11.98 7.64
C LEU A 6 16.44 13.50 7.61
N PRO A 7 16.06 14.21 6.54
CA PRO A 7 16.25 15.65 6.46
C PRO A 7 15.61 16.33 7.67
N ARG A 8 16.40 17.11 8.40
CA ARG A 8 15.86 18.09 9.34
C ARG A 8 15.09 19.11 8.50
N GLN A 9 13.78 19.18 8.73
CA GLN A 9 12.82 20.09 8.08
C GLN A 9 12.57 19.85 6.58
N GLY A 10 11.40 19.28 6.26
CA GLY A 10 10.54 19.70 5.14
C GLY A 10 10.96 19.50 3.67
N ASN A 11 12.19 19.05 3.37
CA ASN A 11 12.64 18.87 1.97
C ASN A 11 12.59 17.40 1.54
N TRP A 12 11.37 16.91 1.32
CA TRP A 12 11.11 15.67 0.59
C TRP A 12 11.00 16.00 -0.91
N GLU A 13 11.74 15.31 -1.79
CA GLU A 13 11.55 15.46 -3.25
C GLU A 13 10.13 15.00 -3.65
N ARG A 14 9.46 15.79 -4.52
CA ARG A 14 8.00 15.73 -4.72
C ARG A 14 7.65 15.39 -6.16
N CYS A 15 6.62 14.58 -6.35
CA CYS A 15 5.91 14.50 -7.63
C CYS A 15 4.41 14.69 -7.40
N VAL A 16 3.80 15.57 -8.20
CA VAL A 16 2.36 15.84 -8.20
C VAL A 16 1.72 15.05 -9.33
N MET A 17 0.79 14.18 -8.99
CA MET A 17 -0.03 13.47 -9.97
C MET A 17 -1.40 14.15 -10.02
N THR A 18 -1.76 14.75 -11.17
CA THR A 18 -3.16 15.09 -11.62
C THR A 18 -3.93 16.24 -10.91
N PRO A 19 -5.11 16.70 -11.43
CA PRO A 19 -5.75 17.95 -11.02
C PRO A 19 -6.24 18.00 -9.57
N ARG A 20 -6.39 16.83 -8.92
CA ARG A 20 -6.50 16.69 -7.47
C ARG A 20 -5.16 16.12 -6.98
N LYS A 21 -4.35 16.97 -6.35
CA LYS A 21 -2.92 16.68 -6.10
C LYS A 21 -2.76 15.53 -5.10
N LEU A 22 -2.36 14.36 -5.57
CA LEU A 22 -1.80 13.32 -4.70
C LEU A 22 -0.28 13.51 -4.60
N TYR A 23 0.22 13.42 -3.37
CA TYR A 23 1.65 13.46 -3.06
C TYR A 23 2.09 12.07 -2.62
N VAL A 24 3.21 11.59 -3.15
CA VAL A 24 3.73 10.25 -2.89
C VAL A 24 5.16 10.36 -2.39
N TYR A 25 5.44 9.68 -1.28
CA TYR A 25 6.75 9.62 -0.64
C TYR A 25 7.16 8.15 -0.56
N PRO A 26 7.91 7.66 -1.56
CA PRO A 26 8.39 6.30 -1.59
C PRO A 26 9.61 6.13 -0.67
N PHE A 27 9.59 5.08 0.13
CA PHE A 27 10.71 4.65 0.95
C PHE A 27 11.06 3.20 0.64
N ALA A 28 12.31 2.84 0.93
CA ALA A 28 12.80 1.48 0.88
C ALA A 28 13.24 1.00 2.27
N LEU A 29 12.77 -0.17 2.68
CA LEU A 29 13.25 -0.86 3.87
C LEU A 29 14.23 -1.94 3.48
N VAL A 30 15.48 -1.77 3.92
CA VAL A 30 16.55 -2.74 3.61
C VAL A 30 16.67 -3.73 4.74
N MET A 31 16.15 -4.92 4.52
CA MET A 31 16.13 -6.03 5.46
C MET A 31 15.93 -7.36 4.73
N ALA A 32 16.23 -8.47 5.40
CA ALA A 32 15.83 -9.79 4.91
C ALA A 32 14.31 -9.97 5.02
N LYS A 33 13.71 -10.76 4.12
CA LYS A 33 12.27 -11.05 4.17
C LYS A 33 11.87 -11.68 5.52
N PRO A 34 10.93 -11.07 6.26
CA PRO A 34 10.44 -11.64 7.51
C PRO A 34 9.73 -12.98 7.29
N ILE A 35 9.93 -13.92 8.21
CA ILE A 35 9.15 -15.18 8.26
C ILE A 35 7.72 -14.89 8.74
N GLU A 36 7.62 -13.99 9.71
CA GLU A 36 6.36 -13.61 10.33
C GLU A 36 5.49 -12.75 9.41
N ARG A 37 4.16 -12.79 9.62
CA ARG A 37 3.20 -11.99 8.86
C ARG A 37 3.41 -10.49 9.11
N LEU A 38 3.24 -9.70 8.06
CA LEU A 38 3.35 -8.24 8.15
C LEU A 38 2.30 -7.65 9.10
N GLU A 39 1.07 -8.18 9.09
CA GLU A 39 -0.03 -7.74 9.96
C GLU A 39 0.34 -7.89 11.45
N ASP A 40 0.85 -9.06 11.85
CA ASP A 40 1.23 -9.33 13.25
C ASP A 40 2.36 -8.43 13.73
N ARG A 41 3.37 -8.22 12.86
CA ARG A 41 4.48 -7.30 13.15
C ARG A 41 4.01 -5.85 13.24
N MET A 42 3.12 -5.42 12.34
CA MET A 42 2.58 -4.06 12.32
C MET A 42 1.77 -3.77 13.59
N ILE A 43 0.92 -4.72 14.03
CA ILE A 43 0.16 -4.61 15.28
C ILE A 43 1.10 -4.40 16.46
N ARG A 44 2.11 -5.27 16.65
CA ARG A 44 3.06 -5.13 17.76
C ARG A 44 3.88 -3.85 17.67
N PHE A 45 4.24 -3.42 16.47
CA PHE A 45 4.90 -2.14 16.27
C PHE A 45 4.04 -0.98 16.74
N LEU A 46 2.76 -0.93 16.33
CA LEU A 46 1.84 0.12 16.74
C LEU A 46 1.60 0.09 18.24
N GLU A 47 1.41 -1.09 18.84
CA GLU A 47 1.26 -1.25 20.29
C GLU A 47 2.50 -0.83 21.09
N SER A 48 3.69 -0.86 20.47
CA SER A 48 4.93 -0.39 21.09
C SER A 48 5.10 1.14 21.05
N GLN A 49 4.26 1.87 20.30
CA GLN A 49 4.37 3.33 20.22
C GLN A 49 3.74 3.98 21.46
N PRO A 50 4.40 4.97 22.09
CA PRO A 50 3.97 5.55 23.36
C PRO A 50 2.61 6.27 23.30
N ASP A 51 2.26 6.83 22.14
CA ASP A 51 1.03 7.61 21.93
C ASP A 51 -0.01 6.85 21.07
N ALA A 52 0.14 5.53 20.93
CA ALA A 52 -0.80 4.70 20.18
C ALA A 52 -1.85 4.04 21.11
N GLU A 53 -3.11 4.12 20.70
CA GLU A 53 -4.23 3.51 21.40
C GLU A 53 -4.92 2.51 20.46
N SER A 54 -4.87 1.22 20.81
CA SER A 54 -5.67 0.20 20.13
C SER A 54 -7.14 0.35 20.52
N LEU A 55 -8.00 0.48 19.52
CA LEU A 55 -9.44 0.62 19.69
C LEU A 55 -10.14 -0.71 19.97
N ASP A 56 -9.42 -1.83 19.95
CA ASP A 56 -9.93 -3.15 20.37
C ASP A 56 -9.90 -3.34 21.90
N LYS A 57 -9.28 -2.44 22.64
CA LYS A 57 -9.24 -2.49 24.10
C LYS A 57 -10.64 -2.33 24.71
N LYS A 58 -10.85 -2.92 25.89
CA LYS A 58 -12.13 -2.91 26.61
C LYS A 58 -12.68 -1.51 26.89
N GLU A 59 -11.82 -0.52 27.07
CA GLU A 59 -12.21 0.89 27.27
C GLU A 59 -13.01 1.46 26.08
N PHE A 60 -12.86 0.87 24.89
CA PHE A 60 -13.57 1.24 23.66
C PHE A 60 -14.70 0.26 23.30
N SER A 61 -15.02 -0.70 24.16
CA SER A 61 -16.09 -1.68 23.95
C SER A 61 -17.48 -1.04 23.74
N GLN A 62 -17.72 0.12 24.35
CA GLN A 62 -18.98 0.84 24.23
C GLN A 62 -19.17 1.53 22.87
N LEU A 63 -18.14 1.61 22.03
CA LEU A 63 -18.25 2.09 20.65
C LEU A 63 -19.13 1.17 19.76
N SER A 64 -19.62 0.05 20.31
CA SER A 64 -20.75 -0.79 19.89
C SER A 64 -21.01 -0.87 18.38
N GLY A 65 -20.40 -1.92 17.82
CA GLY A 65 -20.54 -2.40 16.46
C GLY A 65 -19.17 -2.94 16.06
N ASP A 66 -18.90 -4.22 16.31
CA ASP A 66 -17.60 -4.93 16.09
C ASP A 66 -16.99 -4.78 14.67
N LYS A 67 -17.66 -4.05 13.77
CA LYS A 67 -17.29 -3.86 12.37
C LYS A 67 -17.27 -2.41 11.90
N ALA A 68 -17.50 -1.42 12.78
CA ALA A 68 -17.69 -0.03 12.38
C ALA A 68 -16.66 0.96 12.95
N LYS A 69 -15.71 0.53 13.77
CA LYS A 69 -14.65 1.39 14.30
C LYS A 69 -13.33 1.15 13.55
N ALA A 70 -12.45 2.14 13.61
CA ALA A 70 -11.09 2.02 13.16
C ALA A 70 -10.25 1.21 14.16
N ASP A 71 -9.06 0.77 13.76
CA ASP A 71 -8.20 -0.07 14.61
C ASP A 71 -7.38 0.72 15.65
N TYR A 72 -6.86 1.91 15.31
CA TYR A 72 -5.94 2.66 16.16
C TYR A 72 -6.19 4.17 16.18
N LEU A 73 -5.84 4.80 17.30
CA LEU A 73 -5.56 6.23 17.40
C LEU A 73 -4.05 6.42 17.54
N LEU A 74 -3.47 7.32 16.76
CA LEU A 74 -2.04 7.62 16.76
C LEU A 74 -1.78 9.11 16.97
N ASP A 75 -0.54 9.44 17.30
CA ASP A 75 -0.05 10.81 17.42
C ASP A 75 -0.92 11.66 18.37
N LYS A 76 -1.23 11.13 19.56
CA LYS A 76 -2.11 11.74 20.57
C LYS A 76 -3.52 11.98 20.04
N ARG A 77 -4.08 10.96 19.38
CA ARG A 77 -5.40 10.94 18.73
C ARG A 77 -5.56 11.95 17.59
N ARG A 78 -4.46 12.50 17.07
CA ARG A 78 -4.49 13.40 15.90
C ARG A 78 -4.61 12.64 14.59
N ILE A 79 -4.40 11.32 14.61
CA ILE A 79 -4.57 10.41 13.48
C ILE A 79 -5.48 9.25 13.92
N VAL A 80 -6.50 8.96 13.12
CA VAL A 80 -7.33 7.75 13.23
C VAL A 80 -6.88 6.79 12.14
N ALA A 81 -6.39 5.61 12.51
CA ALA A 81 -5.74 4.67 11.61
C ALA A 81 -6.50 3.35 11.50
N GLU A 82 -6.66 2.87 10.27
CA GLU A 82 -7.26 1.57 9.94
C GLU A 82 -6.25 0.68 9.21
N LEU A 83 -6.12 -0.58 9.62
CA LEU A 83 -5.23 -1.57 9.03
C LEU A 83 -5.99 -2.45 8.04
N LYS A 84 -5.42 -2.64 6.85
CA LYS A 84 -5.99 -3.46 5.79
C LYS A 84 -4.92 -4.33 5.14
N THR A 85 -4.95 -5.62 5.44
CA THR A 85 -4.15 -6.59 4.70
C THR A 85 -4.85 -6.93 3.38
N ILE A 86 -4.13 -6.80 2.26
CA ILE A 86 -4.60 -7.29 0.98
C ILE A 86 -4.66 -8.82 1.06
N LYS A 87 -5.89 -9.33 1.05
CA LYS A 87 -6.20 -10.76 1.12
C LYS A 87 -7.03 -11.13 -0.11
N GLY A 88 -6.66 -12.18 -0.84
CA GLY A 88 -7.48 -12.81 -1.85
C GLY A 88 -6.74 -13.85 -2.68
N ASP A 89 -7.37 -14.26 -3.78
CA ASP A 89 -6.71 -15.03 -4.84
C ASP A 89 -6.77 -14.25 -6.16
N PRO A 90 -6.08 -13.08 -6.27
CA PRO A 90 -5.99 -12.36 -7.53
C PRO A 90 -5.45 -13.27 -8.64
N LYS A 91 -4.50 -14.15 -8.29
CA LYS A 91 -3.93 -15.14 -9.19
C LYS A 91 -4.99 -16.04 -9.82
N ILE A 92 -5.86 -16.68 -9.04
CA ILE A 92 -6.93 -17.55 -9.57
C ILE A 92 -7.85 -16.76 -10.52
N ARG A 93 -8.22 -15.54 -10.15
CA ARG A 93 -9.09 -14.69 -11.01
C ARG A 93 -8.40 -14.26 -12.30
N VAL A 94 -7.11 -13.96 -12.24
CA VAL A 94 -6.28 -13.66 -13.41
C VAL A 94 -6.17 -14.91 -14.28
N GLU A 95 -5.83 -16.06 -13.71
CA GLU A 95 -5.74 -17.36 -14.38
C GLU A 95 -7.05 -17.72 -15.08
N ASP A 96 -8.19 -17.70 -14.37
CA ASP A 96 -9.51 -17.99 -14.96
C ASP A 96 -9.83 -17.11 -16.15
N ARG A 97 -9.48 -15.81 -16.06
CA ARG A 97 -9.76 -14.85 -17.12
C ARG A 97 -8.81 -15.01 -18.30
N LEU A 98 -7.56 -15.36 -18.04
CA LEU A 98 -6.57 -15.68 -19.06
C LEU A 98 -6.88 -17.00 -19.75
N LYS A 99 -7.27 -18.06 -19.03
CA LYS A 99 -7.76 -19.31 -19.62
C LYS A 99 -8.91 -19.05 -20.59
N LYS A 100 -9.88 -18.21 -20.20
CA LYS A 100 -10.98 -17.78 -21.09
C LYS A 100 -10.48 -17.00 -22.32
N ARG A 101 -9.46 -16.16 -22.17
CA ARG A 101 -8.87 -15.38 -23.28
C ARG A 101 -8.06 -16.26 -24.25
N PHE A 102 -7.29 -17.21 -23.73
CA PHE A 102 -6.50 -18.16 -24.53
C PHE A 102 -7.37 -19.21 -25.23
N ALA A 103 -8.61 -19.43 -24.77
CA ALA A 103 -9.60 -20.24 -25.47
C ALA A 103 -10.19 -19.56 -26.73
N GLN A 104 -9.90 -18.27 -26.98
CA GLN A 104 -10.42 -17.54 -28.14
C GLN A 104 -9.51 -17.68 -29.38
N PRO A 105 -10.06 -17.61 -30.61
CA PRO A 105 -9.28 -17.66 -31.84
C PRO A 105 -8.21 -16.57 -31.91
N GLY A 106 -7.02 -16.92 -32.40
CA GLY A 106 -5.89 -15.99 -32.54
C GLY A 106 -5.07 -15.76 -31.27
N ALA A 107 -5.40 -16.44 -30.17
CA ALA A 107 -4.54 -16.47 -28.99
C ALA A 107 -3.36 -17.45 -29.19
N PRO A 108 -2.18 -17.18 -28.60
CA PRO A 108 -1.09 -18.14 -28.61
C PRO A 108 -1.47 -19.37 -27.80
N ILE A 109 -0.98 -20.53 -28.25
CA ILE A 109 -1.13 -21.78 -27.51
C ILE A 109 -0.13 -21.76 -26.36
N VAL A 110 -0.64 -21.80 -25.13
CA VAL A 110 0.17 -21.75 -23.91
C VAL A 110 -0.23 -22.93 -23.02
N PHE A 111 0.74 -23.78 -22.66
CA PHE A 111 0.53 -24.95 -21.81
C PHE A 111 1.40 -24.89 -20.57
N GLY A 112 0.84 -25.28 -19.43
CA GLY A 112 1.54 -25.40 -18.15
C GLY A 112 1.82 -24.05 -17.48
N ARG A 113 2.88 -24.02 -16.68
CA ARG A 113 3.26 -22.88 -15.84
C ARG A 113 4.11 -21.88 -16.64
N VAL A 114 3.57 -20.70 -16.91
CA VAL A 114 4.24 -19.65 -17.70
C VAL A 114 4.34 -18.33 -16.95
N GLY A 115 5.44 -17.61 -17.10
CA GLY A 115 5.55 -16.24 -16.56
C GLY A 115 4.52 -15.32 -17.22
N VAL A 116 3.85 -14.47 -16.44
CA VAL A 116 2.80 -13.55 -16.91
C VAL A 116 3.28 -12.76 -18.13
N SER A 117 4.43 -12.10 -18.05
CA SER A 117 4.97 -11.32 -19.18
C SER A 117 5.26 -12.15 -20.44
N ALA A 118 5.57 -13.44 -20.28
CA ALA A 118 5.76 -14.35 -21.41
C ALA A 118 4.41 -14.80 -21.99
N ALA A 119 3.42 -15.06 -21.14
CA ALA A 119 2.06 -15.41 -21.55
C ALA A 119 1.39 -14.28 -22.35
N LEU A 120 1.67 -13.02 -21.99
CA LEU A 120 1.07 -11.86 -22.64
C LEU A 120 1.78 -11.43 -23.93
N ARG A 121 3.02 -11.86 -24.15
CA ARG A 121 3.84 -11.41 -25.27
C ARG A 121 3.24 -11.88 -26.60
N GLY A 122 3.01 -10.93 -27.51
CA GLY A 122 2.47 -11.21 -28.85
C GLY A 122 0.95 -11.31 -28.91
N LEU A 123 0.25 -11.07 -27.80
CA LEU A 123 -1.18 -10.76 -27.85
C LEU A 123 -1.38 -9.38 -28.48
N SER A 124 -2.30 -9.29 -29.46
CA SER A 124 -2.68 -8.01 -30.05
C SER A 124 -3.35 -7.05 -29.05
N ASP A 125 -3.82 -7.58 -27.92
CA ASP A 125 -4.48 -6.87 -26.82
C ASP A 125 -3.68 -6.89 -25.51
N GLU A 126 -2.35 -7.06 -25.55
CA GLU A 126 -1.45 -7.09 -24.38
C GLU A 126 -1.76 -5.97 -23.36
N GLY A 127 -1.96 -4.74 -23.83
CA GLY A 127 -2.29 -3.59 -22.97
C GLY A 127 -3.60 -3.73 -22.20
N GLU A 128 -4.65 -4.30 -22.81
CA GLU A 128 -5.94 -4.54 -22.15
C GLU A 128 -5.84 -5.62 -21.07
N VAL A 129 -4.99 -6.62 -21.29
CA VAL A 129 -4.76 -7.69 -20.32
C VAL A 129 -3.95 -7.20 -19.12
N VAL A 130 -2.92 -6.38 -19.36
CA VAL A 130 -2.17 -5.68 -18.29
C VAL A 130 -3.09 -4.77 -17.49
N LYS A 131 -3.93 -3.97 -18.17
CA LYS A 131 -4.94 -3.12 -17.54
C LYS A 131 -5.92 -3.92 -16.67
N MET A 132 -6.37 -5.08 -17.14
CA MET A 132 -7.25 -5.99 -16.39
C MET A 132 -6.61 -6.50 -15.09
N MET A 133 -5.31 -6.81 -15.10
CA MET A 133 -4.58 -7.19 -13.88
C MET A 133 -4.48 -6.02 -12.89
N TYR A 134 -4.21 -4.81 -13.38
CA TYR A 134 -4.25 -3.62 -12.54
C TYR A 134 -5.66 -3.34 -12.00
N ASP A 135 -6.71 -3.56 -12.77
CA ASP A 135 -8.10 -3.39 -12.32
C ASP A 135 -8.51 -4.41 -11.25
N LEU A 136 -7.98 -5.64 -11.30
CA LEU A 136 -8.16 -6.64 -10.24
C LEU A 136 -7.53 -6.17 -8.93
N SER A 137 -6.30 -5.68 -8.99
CA SER A 137 -5.57 -5.09 -7.86
C SER A 137 -6.31 -3.87 -7.31
N ALA A 138 -6.78 -2.99 -8.21
CA ALA A 138 -7.50 -1.78 -7.88
C ALA A 138 -8.81 -2.04 -7.15
N ARG A 139 -9.51 -3.14 -7.47
CA ARG A 139 -10.75 -3.50 -6.76
C ARG A 139 -10.51 -3.85 -5.29
N ALA A 140 -9.43 -4.55 -4.97
CA ALA A 140 -9.12 -4.89 -3.58
C ALA A 140 -8.82 -3.61 -2.78
N VAL A 141 -7.92 -2.78 -3.30
CA VAL A 141 -7.54 -1.51 -2.69
C VAL A 141 -8.73 -0.56 -2.55
N ARG A 142 -9.57 -0.39 -3.59
CA ARG A 142 -10.79 0.44 -3.53
C ARG A 142 -11.73 0.02 -2.40
N ARG A 143 -12.00 -1.28 -2.27
CA ARG A 143 -12.86 -1.80 -1.19
C ARG A 143 -12.25 -1.54 0.19
N HIS A 144 -10.94 -1.65 0.33
CA HIS A 144 -10.25 -1.36 1.59
C HIS A 144 -10.34 0.12 1.95
N LEU A 145 -10.10 1.01 1.00
CA LEU A 145 -10.22 2.44 1.21
C LEU A 145 -11.66 2.86 1.53
N GLN A 146 -12.66 2.33 0.82
CA GLN A 146 -14.06 2.60 1.13
C GLN A 146 -14.42 2.20 2.57
N LYS A 147 -14.06 0.99 2.99
CA LYS A 147 -14.34 0.54 4.36
C LYS A 147 -13.61 1.38 5.41
N SER A 148 -12.36 1.74 5.12
CA SER A 148 -11.56 2.56 6.02
C SER A 148 -12.17 3.95 6.18
N ASP A 149 -12.67 4.56 5.09
CA ASP A 149 -13.40 5.84 5.13
C ASP A 149 -14.60 5.79 6.06
N GLU A 150 -15.44 4.75 5.93
CA GLU A 150 -16.62 4.53 6.77
C GLU A 150 -16.22 4.34 8.25
N GLN A 151 -15.23 3.50 8.54
CA GLN A 151 -14.75 3.21 9.90
C GLN A 151 -14.10 4.43 10.56
N ILE A 152 -13.31 5.21 9.81
CA ILE A 152 -12.69 6.44 10.29
C ILE A 152 -13.77 7.48 10.61
N LEU A 153 -14.77 7.67 9.73
CA LEU A 153 -15.87 8.60 9.98
C LEU A 153 -16.63 8.28 11.26
N VAL A 154 -17.00 7.01 11.44
CA VAL A 154 -17.72 6.55 12.64
C VAL A 154 -16.86 6.77 13.89
N THR A 155 -15.58 6.42 13.84
CA THR A 155 -14.64 6.61 14.97
C THR A 155 -14.49 8.08 15.33
N LYS A 156 -14.27 8.95 14.33
CA LYS A 156 -14.16 10.40 14.52
C LYS A 156 -15.42 10.98 15.16
N SER A 157 -16.58 10.53 14.71
CA SER A 157 -17.87 11.00 15.23
C SER A 157 -18.10 10.54 16.67
N ASN A 158 -17.86 9.27 16.97
CA ASN A 158 -18.12 8.69 18.30
C ASN A 158 -17.16 9.23 19.37
N LEU A 159 -15.92 9.55 19.00
CA LEU A 159 -14.89 10.06 19.91
C LEU A 159 -14.72 11.58 19.86
N ASN A 160 -15.57 12.27 19.09
CA ASN A 160 -15.52 13.72 18.88
C ASN A 160 -14.14 14.23 18.40
N LEU A 161 -13.52 13.50 17.46
CA LEU A 161 -12.21 13.78 16.88
C LEU A 161 -12.34 14.55 15.56
N SER A 162 -13.06 15.66 15.54
CA SER A 162 -13.29 16.44 14.31
C SER A 162 -12.00 16.97 13.67
N ASN A 163 -10.97 17.26 14.48
CA ASN A 163 -9.68 17.77 14.04
C ASN A 163 -8.64 16.69 13.71
N SER A 164 -8.98 15.40 13.84
CA SER A 164 -8.05 14.32 13.49
C SER A 164 -8.10 14.04 11.98
N VAL A 165 -6.96 13.65 11.43
CA VAL A 165 -6.87 13.12 10.06
C VAL A 165 -7.11 11.62 10.06
N GLY A 166 -7.58 11.08 8.93
CA GLY A 166 -7.69 9.63 8.75
C GLY A 166 -6.51 9.05 7.99
N MET A 167 -6.09 7.85 8.38
CA MET A 167 -5.05 7.09 7.73
C MET A 167 -5.49 5.65 7.45
N THR A 168 -5.23 5.16 6.25
CA THR A 168 -5.33 3.72 5.95
C THR A 168 -3.93 3.12 5.82
N ILE A 169 -3.64 2.07 6.57
CA ILE A 169 -2.41 1.28 6.43
C ILE A 169 -2.73 0.04 5.61
N ILE A 170 -2.25 0.00 4.37
CA ILE A 170 -2.42 -1.14 3.46
C ILE A 170 -1.19 -2.04 3.54
N MET A 171 -1.39 -3.33 3.76
CA MET A 171 -0.30 -4.31 3.91
C MET A 171 -0.39 -5.37 2.81
N ASN A 172 0.70 -5.57 2.08
CA ASN A 172 0.83 -6.69 1.14
C ASN A 172 2.11 -7.49 1.41
N ASP A 173 2.00 -8.66 2.02
CA ASP A 173 3.15 -9.54 2.31
C ASP A 173 3.20 -10.84 1.50
N ARG A 174 2.17 -11.12 0.70
CA ARG A 174 2.03 -12.38 -0.05
C ARG A 174 1.45 -12.27 -1.45
N GLU A 175 0.73 -11.20 -1.79
CA GLU A 175 0.04 -11.10 -3.07
C GLU A 175 1.01 -10.71 -4.19
N GLU A 176 1.61 -11.72 -4.81
CA GLU A 176 2.62 -11.59 -5.88
C GLU A 176 2.09 -10.91 -7.16
N MET A 177 0.77 -10.77 -7.29
CA MET A 177 0.16 -10.10 -8.44
C MET A 177 -0.06 -8.59 -8.21
N ILE A 178 0.22 -8.09 -7.00
CA ILE A 178 -0.09 -6.72 -6.58
C ILE A 178 1.18 -6.03 -6.11
N ASP A 179 1.92 -5.42 -7.03
CA ASP A 179 3.13 -4.67 -6.69
C ASP A 179 2.84 -3.23 -6.21
N ALA A 180 3.90 -2.50 -5.86
CA ALA A 180 3.81 -1.12 -5.37
C ALA A 180 3.20 -0.17 -6.42
N ILE A 181 3.50 -0.37 -7.71
CA ILE A 181 2.95 0.44 -8.81
C ILE A 181 1.45 0.18 -8.97
N GLY A 182 1.03 -1.08 -8.89
CA GLY A 182 -0.37 -1.48 -8.94
C GLY A 182 -1.18 -0.89 -7.78
N ILE A 183 -0.63 -0.89 -6.57
CA ILE A 183 -1.24 -0.21 -5.41
C ILE A 183 -1.32 1.30 -5.65
N LEU A 184 -0.25 1.93 -6.12
CA LEU A 184 -0.25 3.37 -6.39
C LEU A 184 -1.28 3.75 -7.45
N HIS A 185 -1.35 3.02 -8.56
CA HIS A 185 -2.34 3.23 -9.62
C HIS A 185 -3.77 3.02 -9.11
N ALA A 186 -3.98 1.99 -8.28
CA ALA A 186 -5.26 1.75 -7.63
C ALA A 186 -5.68 2.93 -6.76
N ILE A 187 -4.80 3.43 -5.90
CA ILE A 187 -5.07 4.57 -5.03
C ILE A 187 -5.36 5.82 -5.85
N LYS A 188 -4.52 6.11 -6.85
CA LYS A 188 -4.70 7.26 -7.75
C LYS A 188 -6.06 7.23 -8.44
N SER A 189 -6.36 6.14 -9.15
CA SER A 189 -7.64 5.99 -9.88
C SER A 189 -8.84 6.10 -8.95
N THR A 190 -8.71 5.65 -7.71
CA THR A 190 -9.77 5.74 -6.70
C THR A 190 -10.09 7.19 -6.33
N PHE A 191 -9.06 7.99 -6.05
CA PHE A 191 -9.23 9.40 -5.69
C PHE A 191 -9.61 10.29 -6.89
N GLU A 192 -9.30 9.86 -8.12
CA GLU A 192 -9.71 10.54 -9.35
C GLU A 192 -11.17 10.24 -9.74
N VAL A 193 -11.62 8.98 -9.60
CA VAL A 193 -12.93 8.53 -10.09
C VAL A 193 -14.06 8.83 -9.11
N VAL A 194 -13.81 8.78 -7.81
CA VAL A 194 -14.84 9.06 -6.80
C VAL A 194 -14.90 10.56 -6.58
N GLU A 195 -16.03 11.19 -6.94
CA GLU A 195 -16.19 12.65 -6.92
C GLU A 195 -15.91 13.28 -5.54
N SER A 196 -16.15 12.55 -4.44
CA SER A 196 -15.78 12.92 -3.06
C SER A 196 -14.48 12.29 -2.54
N GLY A 197 -13.94 11.29 -3.26
CA GLY A 197 -12.61 10.72 -3.05
C GLY A 197 -12.32 10.19 -1.65
N TYR A 198 -13.26 9.51 -0.98
CA TYR A 198 -13.10 9.02 0.41
C TYR A 198 -12.62 10.15 1.35
N PRO A 199 -13.52 11.09 1.70
CA PRO A 199 -13.16 12.36 2.32
C PRO A 199 -12.54 12.22 3.72
N ASN A 200 -12.67 11.06 4.36
CA ASN A 200 -12.12 10.79 5.68
C ASN A 200 -10.75 10.11 5.62
N VAL A 201 -10.22 9.80 4.44
CA VAL A 201 -8.87 9.22 4.27
C VAL A 201 -7.93 10.29 3.74
N ASP A 202 -7.14 10.88 4.64
CA ASP A 202 -6.15 11.91 4.30
C ASP A 202 -4.82 11.30 3.87
N PHE A 203 -4.44 10.19 4.51
CA PHE A 203 -3.19 9.49 4.30
C PHE A 203 -3.40 8.01 3.99
N VAL A 204 -2.56 7.47 3.11
CA VAL A 204 -2.41 6.02 2.92
C VAL A 204 -0.95 5.65 3.15
N TRP A 205 -0.70 4.70 4.04
CA TRP A 205 0.59 4.05 4.18
C TRP A 205 0.49 2.65 3.57
N ALA A 206 1.11 2.41 2.42
CA ALA A 206 1.23 1.07 1.86
C ALA A 206 2.58 0.44 2.27
N SER A 207 2.54 -0.68 2.99
CA SER A 207 3.69 -1.52 3.30
C SER A 207 3.67 -2.76 2.41
N ILE A 208 4.67 -2.90 1.54
CA ILE A 208 4.76 -3.99 0.58
C ILE A 208 5.98 -4.85 0.90
N GLU A 209 5.75 -6.10 1.31
CA GLU A 209 6.77 -7.14 1.55
C GLU A 209 6.59 -8.36 0.63
N ALA A 210 5.57 -8.35 -0.25
CA ALA A 210 5.41 -9.35 -1.31
C ALA A 210 6.47 -9.23 -2.41
N HIS A 211 7.00 -8.02 -2.61
CA HIS A 211 7.97 -7.70 -3.66
C HIS A 211 9.13 -6.88 -3.10
N GLU A 212 10.34 -7.24 -3.49
CA GLU A 212 11.49 -6.35 -3.35
C GLU A 212 11.59 -5.43 -4.57
N MET A 213 12.28 -4.31 -4.43
CA MET A 213 12.64 -3.39 -5.52
C MET A 213 14.14 -3.11 -5.49
N LYS A 214 14.69 -2.70 -6.62
CA LYS A 214 16.12 -2.33 -6.71
C LYS A 214 16.35 -0.96 -6.11
N LEU A 215 17.41 -0.81 -5.33
CA LEU A 215 17.80 0.48 -4.77
C LEU A 215 18.72 1.26 -5.72
N PRO A 216 18.61 2.60 -5.74
CA PRO A 216 19.66 3.44 -6.30
C PRO A 216 20.99 3.16 -5.60
N GLY A 217 22.02 2.75 -6.36
CA GLY A 217 23.33 2.38 -5.81
C GLY A 217 23.54 0.89 -5.56
N GLY A 218 22.55 0.04 -5.85
CA GLY A 218 22.65 -1.41 -5.76
C GLY A 218 22.02 -2.01 -4.50
N GLY A 219 21.80 -3.32 -4.52
CA GLY A 219 21.01 -4.02 -3.51
C GLY A 219 19.50 -3.93 -3.76
N SER A 220 18.74 -4.44 -2.79
CA SER A 220 17.27 -4.49 -2.83
C SER A 220 16.66 -4.08 -1.49
N GLY A 221 15.38 -3.74 -1.52
CA GLY A 221 14.61 -3.44 -0.32
C GLY A 221 13.11 -3.53 -0.57
N PHE A 222 12.33 -3.47 0.50
CA PHE A 222 10.88 -3.55 0.48
C PHE A 222 10.24 -2.16 0.35
N PRO A 223 9.32 -1.94 -0.60
CA PRO A 223 8.68 -0.65 -0.77
C PRO A 223 7.76 -0.30 0.39
N GLN A 224 7.84 0.96 0.81
CA GLN A 224 6.88 1.61 1.69
C GLN A 224 6.44 2.91 1.02
N LEU A 225 5.14 3.15 0.92
CA LEU A 225 4.61 4.35 0.29
C LEU A 225 3.79 5.14 1.32
N ILE A 226 4.14 6.40 1.54
CA ILE A 226 3.22 7.36 2.16
C ILE A 226 2.57 8.16 1.03
N ILE A 227 1.25 8.16 0.98
CA ILE A 227 0.46 8.89 0.00
C ILE A 227 -0.44 9.87 0.75
N SER A 228 -0.42 11.14 0.36
CA SER A 228 -1.24 12.20 0.95
C SER A 228 -2.13 12.86 -0.11
N ARG A 229 -3.35 13.23 0.28
CA ARG A 229 -4.26 14.02 -0.57
C ARG A 229 -4.05 15.53 -0.49
N SER A 230 -3.30 16.00 0.50
CA SER A 230 -3.18 17.43 0.80
C SER A 230 -1.86 17.72 1.51
N GLU A 231 -1.28 18.89 1.23
CA GLU A 231 -0.16 19.44 2.00
C GLU A 231 -0.65 20.23 3.24
N GLU A 232 -1.95 20.27 3.53
CA GLU A 232 -2.54 21.06 4.63
C GLU A 232 -2.12 20.59 6.03
N HIS A 233 -1.41 19.46 6.15
CA HIS A 233 -0.97 18.88 7.41
C HIS A 233 0.52 18.49 7.40
N PRO A 234 1.45 19.47 7.24
CA PRO A 234 2.88 19.19 7.12
C PRO A 234 3.46 18.55 8.39
N ASP A 235 2.95 18.92 9.57
CA ASP A 235 3.34 18.34 10.85
C ASP A 235 2.93 16.86 10.99
N ARG A 236 1.78 16.47 10.40
CA ARG A 236 1.35 15.06 10.31
C ARG A 236 2.23 14.29 9.34
N LEU A 237 2.59 14.87 8.20
CA LEU A 237 3.49 14.23 7.25
C LEU A 237 4.87 13.96 7.87
N ASP A 238 5.41 14.93 8.62
CA ASP A 238 6.65 14.76 9.38
C ASP A 238 6.55 13.65 10.44
N PHE A 239 5.39 13.52 11.10
CA PHE A 239 5.12 12.39 11.99
C PHE A 239 5.15 11.06 11.23
N LEU A 240 4.50 10.96 10.07
CA LEU A 240 4.50 9.73 9.26
C LEU A 240 5.90 9.34 8.79
N GLY A 241 6.73 10.30 8.37
CA GLY A 241 8.13 10.05 8.04
C GLY A 241 8.93 9.47 9.22
N ARG A 242 8.69 9.97 10.45
CA ARG A 242 9.28 9.39 11.67
C ARG A 242 8.72 8.00 11.98
N LEU A 243 7.42 7.80 11.78
CA LEU A 243 6.76 6.50 12.01
C LEU A 243 7.36 5.41 11.10
N ILE A 244 7.64 5.73 9.83
CA ILE A 244 8.37 4.82 8.90
C ILE A 244 9.77 4.50 9.42
N ALA A 245 10.50 5.49 9.94
CA ALA A 245 11.83 5.26 10.50
C ALA A 245 11.79 4.35 11.74
N TYR A 246 10.81 4.56 12.62
CA TYR A 246 10.59 3.69 13.79
C TYR A 246 10.15 2.28 13.38
N TRP A 247 9.31 2.16 12.34
CA TRP A 247 8.96 0.87 11.76
C TRP A 247 10.19 0.14 11.21
N ALA A 248 11.07 0.83 10.48
CA ALA A 248 12.32 0.24 10.02
C ALA A 248 13.19 -0.22 11.20
N GLN A 249 13.37 0.62 12.23
CA GLN A 249 14.15 0.27 13.41
C GLN A 249 13.58 -0.93 14.16
N PHE A 250 12.25 -0.98 14.35
CA PHE A 250 11.55 -2.10 14.97
C PHE A 250 11.87 -3.43 14.26
N ASN A 251 12.10 -3.36 12.95
CA ASN A 251 12.43 -4.50 12.10
C ASN A 251 13.94 -4.76 11.96
N GLY A 252 14.79 -4.09 12.73
CA GLY A 252 16.25 -4.19 12.59
C GLY A 252 16.76 -3.65 11.25
N ALA A 253 15.97 -2.81 10.58
CA ALA A 253 16.20 -2.30 9.23
C ALA A 253 16.56 -0.81 9.24
N LYS A 254 16.88 -0.30 8.05
CA LYS A 254 16.94 1.14 7.76
C LYS A 254 15.92 1.50 6.70
N ALA A 255 15.28 2.66 6.86
CA ALA A 255 14.44 3.26 5.83
C ALA A 255 15.24 4.29 5.03
N TYR A 256 15.09 4.26 3.71
CA TYR A 256 15.65 5.24 2.79
C TYR A 256 14.54 5.89 2.00
N LEU A 257 14.47 7.22 2.01
CA LEU A 257 13.62 7.92 1.05
C LEU A 257 14.19 7.69 -0.35
N LEU A 258 13.31 7.32 -1.27
CA LEU A 258 13.69 7.14 -2.67
C LEU A 258 13.46 8.45 -3.44
N PRO A 259 14.48 8.98 -4.13
CA PRO A 259 14.29 10.07 -5.06
C PRO A 259 13.43 9.57 -6.23
N HIS A 260 12.41 10.35 -6.59
CA HIS A 260 11.59 10.10 -7.77
C HIS A 260 11.31 11.43 -8.49
N HIS A 261 11.57 11.46 -9.79
CA HIS A 261 11.35 12.66 -10.62
C HIS A 261 10.08 12.49 -11.49
N GLY A 262 9.05 11.83 -10.94
CA GLY A 262 7.84 11.44 -11.65
C GLY A 262 7.95 10.17 -12.49
N ASP A 263 9.13 9.55 -12.49
CA ASP A 263 9.32 8.19 -12.97
C ASP A 263 9.24 7.19 -11.81
N TRP A 264 8.38 6.18 -11.96
CA TRP A 264 8.11 5.14 -10.97
C TRP A 264 8.91 3.87 -11.21
N GLU A 265 9.88 3.88 -12.14
CA GLU A 265 10.80 2.75 -12.38
C GLU A 265 11.47 2.24 -11.09
N VAL A 266 11.74 3.13 -10.14
CA VAL A 266 12.36 2.78 -8.84
C VAL A 266 11.49 1.84 -7.99
N LEU A 267 10.17 1.82 -8.22
CA LEU A 267 9.23 0.95 -7.52
C LEU A 267 8.98 -0.38 -8.24
N ARG A 268 9.65 -0.64 -9.37
CA ARG A 268 9.44 -1.89 -10.10
C ARG A 268 9.89 -3.09 -9.26
N PRO A 269 9.05 -4.14 -9.20
CA PRO A 269 9.39 -5.34 -8.43
C PRO A 269 10.57 -6.09 -9.06
N ILE A 270 11.42 -6.64 -8.20
CA ILE A 270 12.36 -7.71 -8.52
C ILE A 270 11.60 -9.01 -8.41
N PHE A 271 11.68 -9.84 -9.45
CA PHE A 271 11.15 -11.19 -9.43
C PHE A 271 12.32 -12.19 -9.42
N GLU A 272 12.84 -12.53 -8.24
CA GLU A 272 14.00 -13.41 -8.10
C GLU A 272 13.79 -14.79 -8.74
N ASN A 273 12.56 -15.31 -8.68
CA ASN A 273 12.16 -16.59 -9.28
C ASN A 273 11.57 -16.43 -10.69
N GLY A 274 11.81 -15.28 -11.35
CA GLY A 274 11.10 -14.87 -12.56
C GLY A 274 9.71 -14.31 -12.26
N PRO A 275 9.10 -13.59 -13.22
CA PRO A 275 7.81 -12.94 -13.03
C PRO A 275 6.73 -13.95 -12.58
N PRO A 276 5.66 -13.49 -11.92
CA PRO A 276 4.61 -14.37 -11.42
C PRO A 276 4.16 -15.30 -12.53
N THR A 277 3.97 -16.56 -12.19
CA THR A 277 3.62 -17.58 -13.18
C THR A 277 2.16 -17.98 -13.05
N LEU A 278 1.51 -18.19 -14.19
CA LEU A 278 0.14 -18.64 -14.31
C LEU A 278 0.11 -20.12 -14.68
N ASP A 279 -0.79 -20.88 -14.07
CA ASP A 279 -1.10 -22.23 -14.52
C ASP A 279 -2.29 -22.21 -15.49
N LEU A 280 -2.00 -22.42 -16.78
CA LEU A 280 -2.99 -22.41 -17.85
C LEU A 280 -3.44 -23.81 -18.29
N GLY A 281 -3.10 -24.85 -17.51
CA GLY A 281 -3.56 -26.23 -17.69
C GLY A 281 -4.99 -26.50 -17.26
#